data_AF-A0A9X6ZDY3-F1
#
_entry.id   AF-A0A9X6ZDY3-F1
#
_cell.length_a   1.000
_cell.length_b   1.000
_cell.length_c   1.000
_cell.angle_alpha   90.00
_cell.angle_beta   90.00
_cell.angle_gamma   90.00
#
_symmetry.space_group_name_H-M   'P 1'
#
loop_
_entity.id
_entity.type
_entity.pdbx_description
1 polymer ?
#
loop_
_entity_poly.entity_id
_entity_poly.type
_entity_poly.pdbx_seq_one_letter_code
_entity_poly.pdbx_strand_id
1 'polypeptide(L)' 'MNKYMFQEGQTVTLFVKGAGVVSREKREIESIQDEIINLVDSNKEFSLDGKCLTKDEFFGFEFWIKPFEGDC' A
#
# COMPACT_ATOMS: atom_id res chain seq x y z
N MET A 1 -10.42 -14.42 5.82
CA MET A 1 -9.80 -13.25 5.15
C MET A 1 -9.46 -12.25 6.22
N ASN A 2 -8.17 -12.02 6.49
CA ASN A 2 -7.78 -10.94 7.39
C ASN A 2 -7.89 -9.63 6.60
N LYS A 3 -9.00 -8.92 6.76
CA LYS A 3 -9.10 -7.52 6.33
C LYS A 3 -8.23 -6.73 7.28
N TYR A 4 -7.20 -6.07 6.78
CA TYR A 4 -6.49 -5.08 7.58
C TYR A 4 -7.47 -3.94 7.88
N MET A 5 -7.58 -3.53 9.14
CA MET A 5 -8.37 -2.35 9.50
C MET A 5 -7.48 -1.13 9.29
N PHE A 6 -7.47 -0.59 8.07
CA PHE A 6 -6.76 0.63 7.74
C PHE A 6 -7.53 1.87 8.21
N GLN A 7 -6.81 2.91 8.61
CA GLN A 7 -7.37 4.19 9.06
C GLN A 7 -6.63 5.37 8.42
N GLU A 8 -7.32 6.50 8.24
CA GLU A 8 -6.69 7.75 7.81
C GLU A 8 -5.63 8.21 8.82
N GLY A 9 -4.51 8.75 8.34
CA GLY A 9 -3.36 9.12 9.16
C GLY A 9 -2.54 7.94 9.69
N GLN A 10 -2.90 6.70 9.36
CA GLN A 10 -2.12 5.53 9.78
C GLN A 10 -0.83 5.40 8.98
N THR A 11 0.29 5.13 9.67
CA THR A 11 1.52 4.69 9.00
C THR A 11 1.41 3.24 8.52
N VAL A 12 1.77 3.01 7.26
CA VAL A 12 1.81 1.71 6.60
C VAL A 12 3.18 1.44 5.98
N THR A 13 3.47 0.18 5.72
CA THR A 13 4.59 -0.21 4.86
C THR A 13 4.07 -0.45 3.45
N LEU A 14 4.53 0.35 2.49
CA LEU A 14 4.37 0.12 1.06
C LEU A 14 5.46 -0.85 0.60
N PHE A 15 5.05 -1.97 0.02
CA PHE A 15 5.94 -2.94 -0.57
C PHE A 15 5.93 -2.78 -2.09
N VAL A 16 7.12 -2.78 -2.67
CA VAL A 16 7.32 -2.71 -4.11
C VAL A 16 8.15 -3.91 -4.52
N LYS A 17 7.54 -4.87 -5.22
CA LYS A 17 8.26 -6.03 -5.75
C LYS A 17 8.49 -5.85 -7.24
N GLY A 18 9.74 -5.93 -7.66
CA GLY A 18 10.12 -5.87 -9.07
C GLY A 18 11.46 -6.56 -9.29
N ALA A 19 11.63 -7.18 -10.47
CA ALA A 19 12.86 -7.88 -10.86
C ALA A 19 13.43 -8.85 -9.79
N GLY A 20 12.54 -9.53 -9.05
CA GLY A 20 12.92 -10.48 -7.99
C GLY A 20 13.29 -9.86 -6.63
N VAL A 21 13.25 -8.54 -6.49
CA VAL A 21 13.55 -7.82 -5.25
C VAL A 21 12.28 -7.22 -4.66
N VAL A 22 12.18 -7.16 -3.33
CA VAL A 22 11.11 -6.46 -2.60
C VAL A 22 11.69 -5.29 -1.83
N SER A 23 11.34 -4.06 -2.23
CA SER A 23 11.60 -2.84 -1.47
C SER A 23 10.45 -2.57 -0.49
N ARG A 24 10.74 -1.84 0.59
CA ARG A 24 9.79 -1.43 1.63
C ARG A 24 9.95 0.05 1.93
N GLU A 25 8.85 0.78 1.91
CA GLU A 25 8.81 2.21 2.19
C GLU A 25 7.77 2.50 3.26
N LYS A 26 8.09 3.36 4.23
CA LYS A 26 7.08 3.86 5.18
C LYS A 26 6.28 4.96 4.50
N ARG A 27 4.96 4.85 4.55
CA ARG A 27 4.01 5.81 4.00
C ARG A 27 2.90 6.07 5.00
N GLU A 28 2.19 7.18 4.84
CA GLU A 28 1.00 7.50 5.62
C GLU A 28 -0.22 7.40 4.72
N ILE A 29 -1.33 6.90 5.28
CA ILE A 29 -2.64 6.94 4.62
C ILE A 29 -3.14 8.39 4.63
N GLU A 30 -3.24 9.00 3.45
CA GLU A 30 -3.78 10.34 3.29
C GLU A 30 -5.30 10.34 3.45
N SER A 31 -5.99 9.40 2.80
CA SER A 31 -7.45 9.31 2.85
C SER A 31 -7.95 7.90 2.55
N ILE A 32 -9.15 7.59 3.03
CA ILE A 32 -9.90 6.39 2.68
C ILE A 32 -11.29 6.79 2.18
N GLN A 33 -11.52 6.69 0.86
CA GLN A 33 -12.77 7.07 0.21
C GLN A 33 -13.25 5.93 -0.69
N ASP A 34 -14.54 5.59 -0.64
CA ASP A 34 -15.13 4.53 -1.46
C ASP A 34 -14.37 3.19 -1.43
N GLU A 35 -13.90 2.79 -0.24
CA GLU A 35 -13.07 1.59 -0.02
C GLU A 35 -11.68 1.62 -0.70
N ILE A 36 -11.26 2.79 -1.17
CA ILE A 36 -9.95 3.06 -1.76
C ILE A 36 -9.09 3.83 -0.76
N ILE A 37 -7.87 3.36 -0.58
CA ILE A 37 -6.82 3.95 0.26
C ILE A 37 -5.86 4.71 -0.64
N ASN A 38 -5.66 5.98 -0.33
CA ASN A 38 -4.64 6.83 -0.94
C ASN A 38 -3.52 7.08 0.06
N LEU A 39 -2.26 7.07 -0.41
CA LEU A 39 -1.10 7.33 0.43
C LEU A 39 -0.48 8.68 0.10
N VAL A 40 0.09 9.32 1.13
CA VAL A 40 0.89 10.53 0.96
C VAL A 40 2.06 10.27 0.00
N ASP A 41 2.22 11.18 -0.96
CA ASP A 41 3.26 11.14 -2.01
C ASP A 41 3.24 9.84 -2.84
N SER A 42 2.07 9.24 -3.07
CA SER A 42 1.89 8.07 -3.94
C SER A 42 0.76 8.32 -4.95
N ASN A 43 0.97 7.92 -6.20
CA ASN A 43 -0.06 7.91 -7.24
C ASN A 43 -0.75 6.54 -7.37
N LYS A 44 -0.58 5.67 -6.37
CA LYS A 44 -1.15 4.32 -6.34
C LYS A 44 -2.36 4.29 -5.43
N GLU A 45 -3.41 3.66 -5.92
CA GLU A 45 -4.64 3.40 -5.17
C GLU A 45 -4.60 1.98 -4.64
N PHE A 46 -5.05 1.79 -3.39
CA PHE A 46 -5.09 0.48 -2.75
C PHE A 46 -6.50 0.15 -2.26
N SER A 47 -6.87 -1.12 -2.29
CA SER A 47 -8.09 -1.61 -1.66
C SER A 47 -7.92 -1.77 -0.15
N LEU A 48 -9.04 -1.94 0.58
CA LEU A 48 -9.03 -2.20 2.03
C LEU A 48 -8.31 -3.51 2.44
N ASP A 49 -8.05 -4.44 1.52
CA ASP A 49 -7.19 -5.62 1.76
C ASP A 49 -5.70 -5.36 1.47
N GLY A 50 -5.36 -4.11 1.14
CA GLY A 50 -4.00 -3.62 0.95
C GLY A 50 -3.39 -3.94 -0.42
N LYS A 51 -4.18 -4.34 -1.41
CA LYS A 51 -3.69 -4.61 -2.76
C LYS A 51 -3.76 -3.35 -3.60
N CYS A 52 -2.76 -3.13 -4.46
CA CYS A 52 -2.83 -2.05 -5.43
C CYS A 52 -3.93 -2.31 -6.47
N LEU A 53 -4.76 -1.31 -6.71
CA LEU A 53 -5.84 -1.32 -7.71
C LEU A 53 -5.34 -0.85 -9.07
N THR A 54 -4.31 0.01 -9.07
CA THR A 54 -3.68 0.49 -10.29
C THR A 54 -2.87 -0.65 -10.93
N LYS A 55 -3.32 -1.12 -12.09
CA LYS A 55 -2.49 -1.98 -12.94
C LYS A 55 -1.46 -1.09 -13.63
N ASP A 56 -0.22 -1.08 -13.14
CA ASP A 56 0.87 -0.54 -13.95
C ASP A 56 1.01 -1.43 -15.19
N GLU A 57 0.67 -0.88 -16.36
CA GLU A 57 0.92 -1.51 -17.66
C GLU A 57 2.42 -1.55 -18.01
N PHE A 58 3.23 -0.84 -17.23
CA PHE A 58 4.68 -0.74 -17.38
C PHE A 58 5.40 -1.59 -16.34
N PHE A 59 5.86 -2.77 -16.80
CA PHE A 59 6.76 -3.71 -16.11
C PHE A 59 6.13 -4.41 -14.90
N GLY A 60 6.44 -5.70 -14.72
CA GLY A 60 5.87 -6.60 -13.70
C GLY A 60 6.22 -6.25 -12.24
N PHE A 61 5.92 -5.02 -11.85
CA PHE A 61 5.96 -4.54 -10.49
C PHE A 61 4.65 -4.88 -9.79
N GLU A 62 4.76 -5.39 -8.57
CA GLU A 62 3.63 -5.65 -7.69
C GLU A 62 3.72 -4.71 -6.50
N PHE A 63 2.62 -4.01 -6.21
CA PHE A 63 2.50 -3.08 -5.10
C PHE A 63 1.45 -3.57 -4.11
N TRP A 64 1.77 -3.52 -2.82
CA TRP A 64 0.80 -3.77 -1.75
C TRP A 64 1.21 -3.03 -0.48
N ILE A 65 0.25 -2.82 0.42
CA ILE A 65 0.45 -2.18 1.72
C ILE A 65 0.13 -3.14 2.85
N LYS A 66 0.79 -2.94 3.99
CA LYS A 66 0.43 -3.55 5.27
C LYS A 66 0.52 -2.51 6.39
N PRO A 67 -0.21 -2.70 7.51
CA PRO A 67 0.02 -1.91 8.71
C PRO A 67 1.52 -1.85 9.04
N PHE A 68 2.01 -0.68 9.47
CA PHE A 68 3.40 -0.57 9.90
C PHE A 68 3.58 -1.38 11.19
N GLU A 69 4.28 -2.52 11.09
CA GLU A 69 4.78 -3.28 12.22
C GLU A 69 6.15 -2.70 12.55
N GLY A 70 6.23 -1.84 13.58
CA GLY A 70 7.51 -1.26 14.00
C GLY A 70 8.56 -2.34 14.27
N ASP A 71 9.83 -2.04 13.98
CA ASP A 71 10.95 -2.85 14.46
C ASP A 71 10.90 -2.84 16.00
N CYS A 72 10.52 -3.97 16.58
CA CYS A 72 10.67 -4.23 18.02
C CYS A 72 12.15 -4.45 18.36
#